data_AF-A0AAP6J4P6-F1
#
_entry.id   AF-A0AAP6J4P6-F1
#
_cell.length_a   1.000
_cell.length_b   1.000
_cell.length_c   1.000
_cell.angle_alpha   90.00
_cell.angle_beta   90.00
_cell.angle_gamma   90.00
#
_symmetry.space_group_name_H-M   'P 1'
#
loop_
_entity.id
_entity.type
_entity.pdbx_description
1 polymer ?
#
loop_
_entity_poly.entity_id
_entity_poly.type
_entity_poly.pdbx_seq_one_letter_code
_entity_poly.pdbx_strand_id
1 'polypeptide(L)'
;MVSIPSPSNKGGPAARQGFKYQDHVAVAFILKMLRDSTYLQVECETADDIVAVSENAGETVNEYIQVKTTENDKKWNLTECITLEKQKADSSLFQKSLKCDVRPGIACFRIVSKRDIAKALEYFAKELSRRVTPDLATQRGLTLAKQLKTVSARGRDFSYWADNFVWQVCGDVSSLEATNLRVLAEVIDLYGETPSHRQQKDIYDAFLAWADYAATADVKTVPEKKIISRMAALSRLKALLGAAAQHSAAFAKPYKTKPDPFLVEFHTTTEDGLLRTLSGFDVDYDFEEWRSQQLAEHLLQWLPEFCLRASEIANFQIHHTPTALARSINTLTQAAVPRDRLIAELILHAILRSREHSEPIACKVFYAVNGKLSEFGNAHIVQKPGEADQLWLGLSRMISTGTMDQTLKEICDVLDATISRAALTEEREIIITLREPHHHLPTAEAFNKALHRNAPAQEMLSVLCFPILLAYDSDALSGGYLSDYLANLKTEVTQHYNALACTLPSKIKQVRVVVFLVPIESIHQLVQKFNALCKAAS
;
A
#
# COMPACT_ATOMS: atom_id res chain seq x y z
N MET A 1 4.58 -33.49 50.43
CA MET A 1 4.47 -32.78 49.14
C MET A 1 3.13 -33.10 48.53
N VAL A 2 2.27 -32.10 48.35
CA VAL A 2 0.99 -32.28 47.65
C VAL A 2 1.31 -32.32 46.16
N SER A 3 1.08 -33.47 45.53
CA SER A 3 1.14 -33.65 44.09
C SER A 3 0.03 -32.81 43.46
N ILE A 4 0.37 -31.67 42.87
CA ILE A 4 -0.56 -30.90 42.05
C ILE A 4 -0.82 -31.73 40.78
N PRO A 5 -2.07 -32.16 40.49
CA PRO A 5 -2.36 -32.89 39.27
C PRO A 5 -2.04 -32.02 38.06
N SER A 6 -1.44 -32.62 37.04
CA SER A 6 -1.06 -31.93 35.80
C SER A 6 -2.23 -31.09 35.26
N PRO A 7 -1.98 -29.84 34.82
CA PRO A 7 -3.03 -28.98 34.31
C PRO A 7 -3.75 -29.64 33.13
N SER A 8 -5.09 -29.65 33.18
CA SER A 8 -5.96 -30.29 32.20
C SER A 8 -6.88 -29.24 31.56
N ASN A 9 -6.88 -29.17 30.23
CA ASN A 9 -7.77 -28.28 29.46
C ASN A 9 -9.22 -28.79 29.37
N LYS A 10 -9.55 -29.93 30.00
CA LYS A 10 -10.90 -30.49 30.02
C LYS A 10 -11.90 -29.54 30.70
N GLY A 11 -13.11 -29.45 30.16
CA GLY A 11 -14.17 -28.57 30.67
C GLY A 11 -14.21 -27.23 29.92
N GLY A 12 -14.24 -26.11 30.66
CA GLY A 12 -14.43 -24.77 30.10
C GLY A 12 -13.44 -24.35 28.99
N PRO A 13 -12.12 -24.60 29.13
CA PRO A 13 -11.15 -24.26 28.08
C PRO A 13 -11.38 -25.02 26.77
N ALA A 14 -11.63 -26.33 26.83
CA ALA A 14 -11.95 -27.14 25.65
C ALA A 14 -13.24 -26.70 24.95
N ALA A 15 -14.28 -26.32 25.71
CA ALA A 15 -15.52 -25.78 25.15
C ALA A 15 -15.26 -24.46 24.39
N ARG A 16 -14.50 -23.53 24.97
CA ARG A 16 -14.11 -22.26 24.32
C ARG A 16 -13.29 -22.46 23.06
N GLN A 17 -12.37 -23.42 23.05
CA GLN A 17 -11.61 -23.78 21.85
C GLN A 17 -12.51 -24.39 20.78
N GLY A 18 -13.53 -25.15 21.18
CA GLY A 18 -14.58 -25.68 20.32
C GLY A 18 -15.34 -24.57 19.59
N PHE A 19 -15.87 -23.61 20.35
CA PHE A 19 -16.60 -22.46 19.79
C PHE A 19 -15.73 -21.65 18.84
N LYS A 20 -14.48 -21.34 19.23
CA LYS A 20 -13.55 -20.62 18.35
C LYS A 20 -13.36 -21.34 17.02
N TYR A 21 -13.14 -22.66 17.03
CA TYR A 21 -12.97 -23.43 15.79
C TYR A 21 -14.25 -23.40 14.93
N GLN A 22 -15.44 -23.46 15.56
CA GLN A 22 -16.71 -23.31 14.86
C GLN A 22 -16.85 -21.94 14.19
N ASP A 23 -16.42 -20.84 14.82
CA ASP A 23 -16.42 -19.52 14.20
C ASP A 23 -15.53 -19.48 12.94
N HIS A 24 -14.34 -20.11 12.99
CA HIS A 24 -13.49 -20.24 11.81
C HIS A 24 -14.15 -21.05 10.68
N VAL A 25 -14.94 -22.09 11.02
CA VAL A 25 -15.73 -22.84 10.03
C VAL A 25 -16.85 -21.97 9.46
N ALA A 26 -17.55 -21.20 10.30
CA ALA A 26 -18.60 -20.28 9.85
C ALA A 26 -18.03 -19.26 8.86
N VAL A 27 -16.87 -18.67 9.15
CA VAL A 27 -16.18 -17.76 8.21
C VAL A 27 -15.83 -18.46 6.91
N ALA A 28 -15.41 -19.73 6.92
CA ALA A 28 -15.16 -20.47 5.68
C ALA A 28 -16.41 -20.52 4.77
N PHE A 29 -17.60 -20.68 5.35
CA PHE A 29 -18.87 -20.64 4.61
C PHE A 29 -19.31 -19.23 4.23
N ILE A 30 -19.00 -18.20 5.04
CA ILE A 30 -19.22 -16.80 4.64
C ILE A 30 -18.36 -16.46 3.42
N LEU A 31 -17.08 -16.87 3.39
CA LEU A 31 -16.19 -16.66 2.25
C LEU A 31 -16.63 -17.46 1.02
N LYS A 32 -17.05 -18.72 1.21
CA LYS A 32 -17.68 -19.52 0.15
C LYS A 32 -18.90 -18.80 -0.43
N MET A 33 -19.75 -18.27 0.44
CA MET A 33 -20.90 -17.46 0.05
C MET A 33 -20.45 -16.24 -0.76
N LEU A 34 -19.50 -15.44 -0.28
CA LEU A 34 -19.02 -14.28 -1.04
C LEU A 34 -18.54 -14.64 -2.45
N ARG A 35 -17.90 -15.79 -2.63
CA ARG A 35 -17.40 -16.29 -3.93
C ARG A 35 -18.49 -16.88 -4.84
N ASP A 36 -19.49 -17.54 -4.29
CA ASP A 36 -20.52 -18.27 -5.03
C ASP A 36 -21.90 -17.61 -4.85
N SER A 37 -22.44 -17.05 -5.94
CA SER A 37 -23.71 -16.32 -5.94
C SER A 37 -24.94 -17.16 -5.59
N THR A 38 -24.84 -18.49 -5.64
CA THR A 38 -25.95 -19.39 -5.28
C THR A 38 -26.21 -19.43 -3.78
N TYR A 39 -25.22 -19.09 -2.95
CA TYR A 39 -25.38 -19.01 -1.50
C TYR A 39 -26.02 -17.68 -1.09
N LEU A 40 -27.09 -17.79 -0.32
CA LEU A 40 -27.95 -16.67 0.09
C LEU A 40 -27.67 -16.20 1.52
N GLN A 41 -27.37 -17.12 2.43
CA GLN A 41 -27.06 -16.81 3.83
C GLN A 41 -26.29 -17.94 4.52
N VAL A 42 -25.60 -17.56 5.60
CA VAL A 42 -24.98 -18.46 6.58
C VAL A 42 -25.61 -18.16 7.93
N GLU A 43 -26.03 -19.20 8.64
CA GLU A 43 -26.66 -19.09 9.95
C GLU A 43 -25.82 -19.80 11.00
N CYS A 44 -25.71 -19.21 12.19
CA CYS A 44 -24.93 -19.77 13.30
C CYS A 44 -25.87 -20.16 14.46
N GLU A 45 -25.73 -21.38 14.98
CA GLU A 45 -26.48 -21.86 16.15
C GLU A 45 -28.01 -21.75 15.96
N THR A 46 -28.51 -22.19 14.80
CA THR A 46 -29.94 -22.21 14.47
C THR A 46 -30.48 -23.64 14.46
N ALA A 47 -30.46 -24.32 13.32
CA ALA A 47 -30.90 -25.72 13.19
C ALA A 47 -29.77 -26.73 13.38
N ASP A 48 -28.51 -26.28 13.31
CA ASP A 48 -27.29 -27.03 13.65
C ASP A 48 -26.21 -26.00 14.06
N ASP A 49 -24.98 -26.46 14.29
CA ASP A 49 -23.82 -25.61 14.62
C ASP A 49 -23.70 -24.45 13.60
N ILE A 50 -23.77 -24.77 12.30
CA ILE A 50 -23.86 -23.81 11.18
C ILE A 50 -24.86 -24.34 10.13
N VAL A 51 -25.64 -23.45 9.51
CA VAL A 51 -26.48 -23.79 8.34
C VAL A 51 -26.15 -22.85 7.19
N ALA A 52 -25.73 -23.39 6.05
CA ALA A 52 -25.55 -22.61 4.83
C ALA A 52 -26.76 -22.82 3.91
N VAL A 53 -27.41 -21.73 3.52
CA VAL A 53 -28.59 -21.77 2.65
C VAL A 53 -28.21 -21.28 1.26
N SER A 54 -28.51 -22.09 0.26
CA SER A 54 -28.27 -21.78 -1.15
C SER A 54 -29.49 -22.10 -2.00
N GLU A 55 -29.48 -21.66 -3.25
CA GLU A 55 -30.49 -21.96 -4.25
C GLU A 55 -29.88 -22.78 -5.39
N ASN A 56 -30.53 -23.89 -5.75
CA ASN A 56 -30.13 -24.71 -6.89
C ASN A 56 -31.37 -25.00 -7.75
N ALA A 57 -31.35 -24.56 -9.01
CA ALA A 57 -32.45 -24.72 -9.96
C ALA A 57 -33.84 -24.28 -9.44
N GLY A 58 -33.88 -23.22 -8.62
CA GLY A 58 -35.11 -22.70 -8.01
C GLY A 58 -35.55 -23.40 -6.72
N GLU A 59 -34.81 -24.41 -6.26
CA GLU A 59 -35.04 -25.07 -4.98
C GLU A 59 -34.06 -24.60 -3.90
N THR A 60 -34.58 -24.37 -2.69
CA THR A 60 -33.74 -24.08 -1.52
C THR A 60 -32.98 -25.32 -1.08
N VAL A 61 -31.66 -25.17 -0.93
CA VAL A 61 -30.76 -26.18 -0.37
C VAL A 61 -30.29 -25.71 1.01
N ASN A 62 -30.56 -26.52 2.03
CA ASN A 62 -30.07 -26.29 3.40
C ASN A 62 -28.91 -27.26 3.65
N GLU A 63 -27.69 -26.74 3.78
CA GLU A 63 -26.51 -27.50 4.17
C GLU A 63 -26.29 -27.38 5.68
N TYR A 64 -26.61 -28.46 6.41
CA TYR A 64 -26.42 -28.57 7.86
C TYR A 64 -24.98 -28.97 8.15
N ILE A 65 -24.24 -28.08 8.79
CA ILE A 65 -22.80 -28.21 9.00
C ILE A 65 -22.54 -28.39 10.49
N GLN A 66 -22.09 -29.59 10.84
CA GLN A 66 -21.83 -29.99 12.20
C GLN A 66 -20.32 -29.99 12.47
N VAL A 67 -19.86 -29.26 13.48
CA VAL A 67 -18.45 -29.04 13.77
C VAL A 67 -17.99 -29.96 14.91
N LYS A 68 -16.84 -30.63 14.72
CA LYS A 68 -16.32 -31.65 15.66
C LYS A 68 -14.85 -31.41 15.99
N THR A 69 -14.61 -31.00 17.23
CA THR A 69 -13.31 -30.58 17.77
C THR A 69 -12.74 -31.52 18.82
N THR A 70 -13.31 -32.72 18.99
CA THR A 70 -12.91 -33.66 20.06
C THR A 70 -11.42 -34.03 19.97
N GLU A 71 -10.71 -33.90 21.09
CA GLU A 71 -9.31 -34.31 21.21
C GLU A 71 -9.24 -35.82 21.45
N ASN A 72 -8.69 -36.55 20.47
CA ASN A 72 -8.43 -37.99 20.53
C ASN A 72 -7.40 -38.33 19.45
N ASP A 73 -6.44 -39.20 19.76
CA ASP A 73 -5.34 -39.56 18.86
C ASP A 73 -5.76 -40.52 17.74
N LYS A 74 -6.95 -41.11 17.83
CA LYS A 74 -7.47 -42.04 16.80
C LYS A 74 -8.22 -41.29 15.71
N LYS A 75 -8.27 -41.84 14.49
CA LYS A 75 -9.16 -41.31 13.44
C LYS A 75 -10.63 -41.58 13.78
N TRP A 76 -11.54 -40.73 13.32
CA TRP A 76 -12.98 -41.01 13.40
C TRP A 76 -13.29 -42.32 12.67
N ASN A 77 -14.02 -43.22 13.33
CA ASN A 77 -14.35 -44.52 12.77
C ASN A 77 -15.86 -44.79 12.82
N LEU A 78 -16.32 -45.73 12.01
CA LEU A 78 -17.75 -46.01 11.87
C LEU A 78 -18.41 -46.38 13.21
N THR A 79 -17.74 -47.17 14.05
CA THR A 79 -18.25 -47.56 15.37
C THR A 79 -18.47 -46.35 16.26
N GLU A 80 -17.49 -45.44 16.35
CA GLU A 80 -17.61 -44.17 17.10
C GLU A 80 -18.79 -43.33 16.58
N CYS A 81 -18.97 -43.24 15.26
CA CYS A 81 -20.01 -42.43 14.64
C CYS A 81 -21.45 -42.95 14.86
N ILE A 82 -21.64 -44.25 15.06
CA ILE A 82 -22.96 -44.89 15.25
C ILE A 82 -23.26 -45.26 16.70
N THR A 83 -22.28 -45.14 17.61
CA THR A 83 -22.48 -45.46 19.02
C THR A 83 -23.38 -44.42 19.67
N LEU A 84 -24.38 -44.89 20.44
CA LEU A 84 -25.31 -44.03 21.17
C LEU A 84 -24.62 -43.36 22.36
N GLU A 85 -24.84 -42.06 22.51
CA GLU A 85 -24.42 -41.34 23.70
C GLU A 85 -25.30 -41.73 24.89
N LYS A 86 -24.68 -42.28 25.95
CA LYS A 86 -25.36 -42.71 27.18
C LYS A 86 -26.57 -43.63 26.90
N GLN A 87 -26.49 -44.45 25.85
CA GLN A 87 -27.56 -45.36 25.40
C GLN A 87 -28.90 -44.66 25.07
N LYS A 88 -28.88 -43.35 24.84
CA LYS A 88 -30.08 -42.60 24.45
C LYS A 88 -30.43 -42.89 22.98
N ALA A 89 -31.70 -43.13 22.67
CA ALA A 89 -32.15 -43.30 21.29
C ALA A 89 -31.83 -42.07 20.43
N ASP A 90 -31.54 -42.29 19.15
CA ASP A 90 -31.20 -41.26 18.16
C ASP A 90 -30.07 -40.30 18.57
N SER A 91 -29.13 -40.78 19.40
CA SER A 91 -28.08 -39.92 20.00
C SER A 91 -26.67 -40.13 19.43
N SER A 92 -26.48 -41.05 18.48
CA SER A 92 -25.19 -41.17 17.80
C SER A 92 -24.90 -39.96 16.91
N LEU A 93 -23.63 -39.76 16.54
CA LEU A 93 -23.22 -38.63 15.68
C LEU A 93 -24.00 -38.61 14.36
N PHE A 94 -24.11 -39.76 13.69
CA PHE A 94 -24.85 -39.87 12.42
C PHE A 94 -26.36 -39.67 12.60
N GLN A 95 -26.95 -40.17 13.68
CA GLN A 95 -28.37 -39.94 13.95
C GLN A 95 -28.66 -38.47 14.24
N LYS A 96 -27.80 -37.79 15.01
CA LYS A 96 -27.90 -36.35 15.25
C LYS A 96 -27.80 -35.56 13.96
N SER A 97 -26.82 -35.86 13.11
CA SER A 97 -26.66 -35.21 11.80
C SER A 97 -27.92 -35.35 10.94
N LEU A 98 -28.50 -36.55 10.83
CA LEU A 98 -29.77 -36.74 10.10
C LEU A 98 -30.94 -35.97 10.75
N LYS A 99 -31.00 -35.89 12.08
CA LYS A 99 -32.08 -35.22 12.81
C LYS A 99 -32.08 -33.69 12.67
N CYS A 100 -30.98 -33.08 12.24
CA CYS A 100 -30.92 -31.65 11.94
C CYS A 100 -31.81 -31.26 10.74
N ASP A 101 -32.21 -32.22 9.90
CA ASP A 101 -33.14 -32.01 8.79
C ASP A 101 -34.58 -31.75 9.29
N VAL A 102 -34.86 -30.46 9.48
CA VAL A 102 -36.12 -29.93 9.99
C VAL A 102 -36.80 -28.92 9.05
N ARG A 103 -36.14 -28.53 7.95
CA ARG A 103 -36.60 -27.48 7.03
C ARG A 103 -37.09 -28.06 5.69
N PRO A 104 -38.03 -27.38 4.99
CA PRO A 104 -38.36 -27.74 3.60
C PRO A 104 -37.18 -27.47 2.65
N GLY A 105 -37.25 -28.02 1.44
CA GLY A 105 -36.15 -27.95 0.45
C GLY A 105 -35.18 -29.12 0.55
N ILE A 106 -34.13 -29.12 -0.27
CA ILE A 106 -33.07 -30.16 -0.28
C ILE A 106 -32.25 -30.05 1.01
N ALA A 107 -31.95 -31.18 1.65
CA ALA A 107 -31.06 -31.22 2.81
C ALA A 107 -29.71 -31.83 2.43
N CYS A 108 -28.65 -31.06 2.62
CA CYS A 108 -27.28 -31.53 2.55
C CYS A 108 -26.70 -31.58 3.96
N PHE A 109 -25.79 -32.52 4.21
CA PHE A 109 -25.22 -32.74 5.53
C PHE A 109 -23.70 -32.67 5.43
N ARG A 110 -23.08 -31.97 6.37
CA ARG A 110 -21.63 -31.88 6.45
C ARG A 110 -21.16 -32.08 7.87
N ILE A 111 -20.16 -32.93 8.06
CA ILE A 111 -19.38 -32.93 9.31
C ILE A 111 -18.02 -32.33 9.02
N VAL A 112 -17.64 -31.30 9.77
CA VAL A 112 -16.32 -30.68 9.72
C VAL A 112 -15.52 -31.09 10.96
N SER A 113 -14.36 -31.72 10.78
CA SER A 113 -13.55 -32.21 11.88
C SER A 113 -12.11 -31.72 11.87
N LYS A 114 -11.53 -31.58 13.07
CA LYS A 114 -10.08 -31.40 13.27
C LYS A 114 -9.31 -32.70 13.04
N ARG A 115 -9.83 -33.81 13.60
CA ARG A 115 -9.28 -35.17 13.45
C ARG A 115 -9.57 -35.73 12.06
N ASP A 116 -8.64 -36.53 11.56
CA ASP A 116 -8.79 -37.28 10.31
C ASP A 116 -9.79 -38.45 10.46
N ILE A 117 -10.22 -39.02 9.34
CA ILE A 117 -11.20 -40.10 9.24
C ILE A 117 -10.55 -41.43 8.86
N ALA A 118 -11.10 -42.53 9.37
CA ALA A 118 -10.64 -43.87 9.04
C ALA A 118 -11.00 -44.22 7.58
N LYS A 119 -10.25 -45.16 6.99
CA LYS A 119 -10.45 -45.64 5.61
C LYS A 119 -11.89 -46.05 5.28
N ALA A 120 -12.61 -46.58 6.28
CA ALA A 120 -14.01 -46.95 6.15
C ALA A 120 -14.97 -45.76 5.98
N LEU A 121 -14.51 -44.53 6.09
CA LEU A 121 -15.29 -43.29 5.92
C LEU A 121 -14.75 -42.41 4.79
N GLU A 122 -13.61 -42.74 4.17
CA GLU A 122 -12.93 -41.91 3.16
C GLU A 122 -13.81 -41.58 1.94
N TYR A 123 -14.74 -42.47 1.58
CA TYR A 123 -15.68 -42.21 0.49
C TYR A 123 -16.65 -41.06 0.78
N PHE A 124 -16.84 -40.65 2.05
CA PHE A 124 -17.59 -39.45 2.40
C PHE A 124 -16.76 -38.16 2.30
N ALA A 125 -15.44 -38.24 2.09
CA ALA A 125 -14.60 -37.03 1.95
C ALA A 125 -14.72 -36.34 0.59
N LYS A 126 -15.38 -36.98 -0.38
CA LYS A 126 -15.56 -36.42 -1.72
C LYS A 126 -16.73 -35.44 -1.73
N GLU A 127 -16.50 -34.20 -2.16
CA GLU A 127 -17.55 -33.19 -2.34
C GLU A 127 -18.70 -33.69 -3.22
N LEU A 128 -19.95 -33.33 -2.86
CA LEU A 128 -21.17 -33.82 -3.52
C LEU A 128 -21.17 -33.57 -5.03
N SER A 129 -20.73 -32.39 -5.47
CA SER A 129 -20.66 -32.02 -6.90
C SER A 129 -19.71 -32.89 -7.72
N ARG A 130 -18.82 -33.65 -7.07
CA ARG A 130 -17.87 -34.56 -7.71
C ARG A 130 -18.28 -36.03 -7.57
N ARG A 131 -19.37 -36.33 -6.85
CA ARG A 131 -19.88 -37.69 -6.67
C ARG A 131 -20.75 -38.08 -7.86
N VAL A 132 -20.65 -39.35 -8.25
CA VAL A 132 -21.52 -39.96 -9.25
C VAL A 132 -22.20 -41.13 -8.55
N THR A 133 -23.49 -41.01 -8.29
CA THR A 133 -24.26 -42.02 -7.56
C THR A 133 -24.87 -43.05 -8.53
N PRO A 134 -25.04 -44.32 -8.10
CA PRO A 134 -24.69 -44.87 -6.79
C PRO A 134 -23.19 -45.11 -6.61
N ASP A 135 -22.64 -44.78 -5.44
CA ASP A 135 -21.24 -45.02 -5.07
C ASP A 135 -21.11 -45.82 -3.75
N LEU A 136 -19.89 -45.96 -3.22
CA LEU A 136 -19.65 -46.66 -1.95
C LEU A 136 -20.37 -45.99 -0.76
N ALA A 137 -20.56 -44.67 -0.81
CA ALA A 137 -21.34 -43.96 0.20
C ALA A 137 -22.84 -44.31 0.07
N THR A 138 -23.39 -44.40 -1.14
CA THR A 138 -24.78 -44.87 -1.36
C THR A 138 -24.99 -46.27 -0.78
N GLN A 139 -24.07 -47.21 -1.04
CA GLN A 139 -24.14 -48.57 -0.48
C GLN A 139 -24.08 -48.58 1.06
N ARG A 140 -23.25 -47.70 1.65
CA ARG A 140 -23.19 -47.52 3.10
C ARG A 140 -24.50 -46.96 3.65
N GLY A 141 -25.12 -46.00 2.97
CA GLY A 141 -26.41 -45.42 3.34
C GLY A 141 -27.50 -46.46 3.48
N LEU A 142 -27.63 -47.36 2.49
CA LEU A 142 -28.58 -48.48 2.52
C LEU A 142 -28.35 -49.41 3.72
N THR A 143 -27.08 -49.64 4.08
CA THR A 143 -26.71 -50.46 5.24
C THR A 143 -27.10 -49.76 6.55
N LEU A 144 -26.79 -48.46 6.67
CA LEU A 144 -27.11 -47.64 7.84
C LEU A 144 -28.62 -47.47 8.03
N ALA A 145 -29.39 -47.34 6.94
CA ALA A 145 -30.85 -47.23 6.99
C ALA A 145 -31.49 -48.47 7.64
N LYS A 146 -31.01 -49.67 7.27
CA LYS A 146 -31.45 -50.94 7.89
C LYS A 146 -31.02 -51.05 9.36
N GLN A 147 -29.82 -50.57 9.69
CA GLN A 147 -29.23 -50.72 11.02
C GLN A 147 -29.82 -49.76 12.05
N LEU A 148 -29.92 -48.47 11.72
CA LEU A 148 -30.27 -47.41 12.68
C LEU A 148 -31.77 -47.08 12.67
N LYS A 149 -32.47 -47.31 11.56
CA LYS A 149 -33.93 -47.08 11.40
C LYS A 149 -34.42 -45.67 11.79
N THR A 150 -33.52 -44.71 11.93
CA THR A 150 -33.83 -43.32 12.25
C THR A 150 -34.31 -42.58 11.00
N VAL A 151 -35.33 -41.74 11.17
CA VAL A 151 -35.83 -40.83 10.14
C VAL A 151 -35.81 -39.38 10.63
N SER A 152 -35.57 -38.43 9.73
CA SER A 152 -35.61 -36.98 10.00
C SER A 152 -37.05 -36.47 10.18
N ALA A 153 -37.21 -35.22 10.62
CA ALA A 153 -38.53 -34.58 10.70
C ALA A 153 -39.18 -34.37 9.31
N ARG A 154 -38.38 -34.43 8.23
CA ARG A 154 -38.85 -34.40 6.83
C ARG A 154 -39.06 -35.79 6.23
N GLY A 155 -38.97 -36.85 7.03
CA GLY A 155 -39.21 -38.22 6.60
C GLY A 155 -38.06 -38.84 5.79
N ARG A 156 -36.85 -38.29 5.88
CA ARG A 156 -35.67 -38.80 5.18
C ARG A 156 -34.91 -39.80 6.04
N ASP A 157 -34.34 -40.82 5.41
CA ASP A 157 -33.57 -41.88 6.09
C ASP A 157 -32.06 -41.77 5.80
N PHE A 158 -31.30 -42.77 6.25
CA PHE A 158 -29.85 -42.82 6.01
C PHE A 158 -29.46 -43.12 4.56
N SER A 159 -30.37 -43.59 3.72
CA SER A 159 -30.13 -43.75 2.28
C SER A 159 -30.00 -42.36 1.65
N TYR A 160 -30.98 -41.48 1.93
CA TYR A 160 -30.91 -40.08 1.50
C TYR A 160 -29.71 -39.34 2.11
N TRP A 161 -29.50 -39.49 3.42
CA TRP A 161 -28.39 -38.81 4.12
C TRP A 161 -27.05 -39.13 3.47
N ALA A 162 -26.76 -40.41 3.20
CA ALA A 162 -25.47 -40.80 2.66
C ALA A 162 -25.21 -40.25 1.24
N ASP A 163 -26.25 -40.10 0.42
CA ASP A 163 -26.15 -39.48 -0.91
C ASP A 163 -25.94 -37.96 -0.84
N ASN A 164 -26.35 -37.32 0.25
CA ASN A 164 -26.26 -35.88 0.47
C ASN A 164 -25.28 -35.49 1.60
N PHE A 165 -24.40 -36.40 2.01
CA PHE A 165 -23.45 -36.21 3.11
C PHE A 165 -22.00 -36.06 2.62
N VAL A 166 -21.28 -35.13 3.22
CA VAL A 166 -19.83 -34.93 3.07
C VAL A 166 -19.15 -34.83 4.43
N TRP A 167 -17.98 -35.44 4.55
CA TRP A 167 -17.08 -35.27 5.69
C TRP A 167 -15.87 -34.43 5.27
N GLN A 168 -15.67 -33.28 5.91
CA GLN A 168 -14.56 -32.37 5.61
C GLN A 168 -13.56 -32.32 6.78
N VAL A 169 -12.30 -32.64 6.51
CA VAL A 169 -11.21 -32.53 7.49
C VAL A 169 -10.45 -31.24 7.24
N CYS A 170 -10.43 -30.33 8.21
CA CYS A 170 -9.81 -29.00 8.07
C CYS A 170 -8.51 -28.82 8.90
N GLY A 171 -8.11 -29.83 9.69
CA GLY A 171 -6.94 -29.73 10.56
C GLY A 171 -7.19 -28.83 11.78
N ASP A 172 -6.13 -28.26 12.32
CA ASP A 172 -6.23 -27.35 13.47
C ASP A 172 -6.68 -25.93 13.08
N VAL A 173 -6.87 -25.07 14.09
CA VAL A 173 -7.31 -23.68 13.91
C VAL A 173 -6.36 -22.92 12.96
N SER A 174 -5.05 -23.10 13.11
CA SER A 174 -4.05 -22.39 12.28
C SER A 174 -4.12 -22.81 10.82
N SER A 175 -4.33 -24.10 10.55
CA SER A 175 -4.52 -24.64 9.19
C SER A 175 -5.79 -24.10 8.53
N LEU A 176 -6.87 -24.01 9.31
CA LEU A 176 -8.14 -23.46 8.85
C LEU A 176 -8.06 -21.94 8.63
N GLU A 177 -7.42 -21.19 9.53
CA GLU A 177 -7.16 -19.74 9.36
C GLU A 177 -6.36 -19.48 8.08
N ALA A 178 -5.27 -20.21 7.85
CA ALA A 178 -4.46 -20.05 6.64
C ALA A 178 -5.26 -20.35 5.36
N THR A 179 -6.10 -21.40 5.39
CA THR A 179 -6.99 -21.74 4.28
C THR A 179 -8.00 -20.62 4.02
N ASN A 180 -8.61 -20.08 5.07
CA ASN A 180 -9.58 -19.00 4.96
C ASN A 180 -8.96 -17.69 4.48
N LEU A 181 -7.77 -17.32 4.96
CA LEU A 181 -7.04 -16.14 4.49
C LEU A 181 -6.73 -16.24 3.00
N ARG A 182 -6.33 -17.42 2.51
CA ARG A 182 -6.13 -17.67 1.08
C ARG A 182 -7.42 -17.48 0.28
N VAL A 183 -8.55 -18.02 0.76
CA VAL A 183 -9.87 -17.83 0.10
C VAL A 183 -10.32 -16.38 0.17
N LEU A 184 -10.06 -15.68 1.27
CA LEU A 184 -10.35 -14.25 1.39
C LEU A 184 -9.55 -13.45 0.36
N ALA A 185 -8.25 -13.76 0.16
CA ALA A 185 -7.44 -13.14 -0.89
C ALA A 185 -8.06 -13.39 -2.28
N GLU A 186 -8.45 -14.62 -2.61
CA GLU A 186 -9.15 -14.93 -3.87
C GLU A 186 -10.45 -14.12 -4.03
N VAL A 187 -11.22 -13.95 -2.95
CA VAL A 187 -12.46 -13.14 -2.97
C VAL A 187 -12.14 -11.67 -3.21
N ILE A 188 -11.10 -11.14 -2.56
CA ILE A 188 -10.66 -9.75 -2.68
C ILE A 188 -10.17 -9.46 -4.11
N ASP A 189 -9.46 -10.40 -4.74
CA ASP A 189 -8.99 -10.27 -6.13
C ASP A 189 -10.14 -10.04 -7.12
N LEU A 190 -11.32 -10.62 -6.86
CA LEU A 190 -12.52 -10.39 -7.69
C LEU A 190 -13.00 -8.93 -7.66
N TYR A 191 -12.57 -8.15 -6.66
CA TYR A 191 -12.87 -6.72 -6.55
C TYR A 191 -11.73 -5.83 -7.09
N GLY A 192 -10.61 -6.40 -7.54
CA GLY A 192 -9.45 -5.65 -8.02
C GLY A 192 -8.71 -4.89 -6.91
N GLU A 193 -8.95 -5.23 -5.65
CA GLU A 193 -8.34 -4.58 -4.49
C GLU A 193 -7.09 -5.33 -4.04
N THR A 194 -6.09 -4.62 -3.50
CA THR A 194 -4.81 -5.21 -3.07
C THR A 194 -4.40 -4.80 -1.65
N PRO A 195 -5.22 -5.11 -0.62
CA PRO A 195 -4.88 -4.82 0.76
C PRO A 195 -3.62 -5.60 1.18
N SER A 196 -2.79 -4.98 2.02
CA SER A 196 -1.63 -5.62 2.65
C SER A 196 -2.03 -6.84 3.49
N HIS A 197 -1.08 -7.73 3.77
CA HIS A 197 -1.32 -8.90 4.62
C HIS A 197 -1.93 -8.55 5.99
N ARG A 198 -1.49 -7.44 6.60
CA ARG A 198 -2.07 -6.95 7.86
C ARG A 198 -3.54 -6.59 7.70
N GLN A 199 -3.88 -5.82 6.67
CA GLN A 199 -5.27 -5.44 6.39
C GLN A 199 -6.13 -6.65 6.05
N GLN A 200 -5.61 -7.65 5.32
CA GLN A 200 -6.33 -8.90 5.09
C GLN A 200 -6.64 -9.64 6.39
N LYS A 201 -5.70 -9.67 7.35
CA LYS A 201 -5.94 -10.23 8.68
C LYS A 201 -6.98 -9.43 9.47
N ASP A 202 -6.93 -8.10 9.43
CA ASP A 202 -7.92 -7.24 10.09
C ASP A 202 -9.34 -7.47 9.50
N ILE A 203 -9.45 -7.64 8.18
CA ILE A 203 -10.71 -8.00 7.49
C ILE A 203 -11.19 -9.37 7.97
N TYR A 204 -10.31 -10.36 8.01
CA TYR A 204 -10.62 -11.71 8.46
C TYR A 204 -11.12 -11.73 9.91
N ASP A 205 -10.42 -11.05 10.82
CA ASP A 205 -10.79 -10.92 12.23
C ASP A 205 -12.15 -10.22 12.39
N ALA A 206 -12.48 -9.26 11.52
CA ALA A 206 -13.79 -8.60 11.51
C ALA A 206 -14.94 -9.55 11.08
N PHE A 207 -14.68 -10.54 10.23
CA PHE A 207 -15.63 -11.61 9.91
C PHE A 207 -15.71 -12.66 11.02
N LEU A 208 -14.59 -12.99 11.65
CA LEU A 208 -14.54 -13.92 12.78
C LEU A 208 -15.36 -13.39 13.97
N ALA A 209 -15.17 -12.11 14.32
CA ALA A 209 -15.96 -11.45 15.34
C ALA A 209 -17.46 -11.43 14.98
N TRP A 210 -17.80 -11.27 13.70
CA TRP A 210 -19.20 -11.30 13.28
C TRP A 210 -19.84 -12.69 13.38
N ALA A 211 -19.08 -13.74 13.07
CA ALA A 211 -19.52 -15.12 13.28
C ALA A 211 -19.77 -15.42 14.77
N ASP A 212 -18.87 -14.99 15.66
CA ASP A 212 -19.03 -15.11 17.13
C ASP A 212 -20.28 -14.35 17.62
N TYR A 213 -20.50 -13.11 17.16
CA TYR A 213 -21.71 -12.36 17.49
C TYR A 213 -22.99 -13.05 16.99
N ALA A 214 -22.96 -13.67 15.81
CA ALA A 214 -24.11 -14.41 15.30
C ALA A 214 -24.36 -15.70 16.11
N ALA A 215 -23.32 -16.44 16.47
CA ALA A 215 -23.43 -17.66 17.27
C ALA A 215 -24.00 -17.39 18.68
N THR A 216 -23.55 -16.30 19.32
CA THR A 216 -23.95 -15.92 20.69
C THR A 216 -25.24 -15.10 20.79
N ALA A 217 -25.80 -14.63 19.67
CA ALA A 217 -27.08 -13.91 19.66
C ALA A 217 -28.21 -14.75 20.26
N ASP A 218 -29.12 -14.09 20.99
CA ASP A 218 -30.26 -14.76 21.61
C ASP A 218 -31.34 -15.07 20.56
N VAL A 219 -31.60 -16.36 20.35
CA VAL A 219 -32.54 -16.86 19.34
C VAL A 219 -34.00 -16.45 19.59
N LYS A 220 -34.37 -16.08 20.82
CA LYS A 220 -35.75 -15.75 21.18
C LYS A 220 -36.04 -14.26 20.99
N THR A 221 -35.04 -13.42 21.22
CA THR A 221 -35.19 -11.96 21.24
C THR A 221 -34.69 -11.29 19.97
N VAL A 222 -33.64 -11.83 19.34
CA VAL A 222 -32.99 -11.27 18.13
C VAL A 222 -32.57 -12.36 17.14
N PRO A 223 -33.50 -13.25 16.69
CA PRO A 223 -33.18 -14.38 15.81
C PRO A 223 -32.51 -13.97 14.50
N GLU A 224 -32.82 -12.79 13.96
CA GLU A 224 -32.23 -12.26 12.73
C GLU A 224 -30.72 -12.04 12.84
N LYS A 225 -30.19 -11.81 14.06
CA LYS A 225 -28.74 -11.62 14.27
C LYS A 225 -27.94 -12.91 14.15
N LYS A 226 -28.60 -14.07 14.21
CA LYS A 226 -27.98 -15.37 13.92
C LYS A 226 -27.74 -15.61 12.42
N ILE A 227 -28.30 -14.75 11.56
CA ILE A 227 -28.29 -14.91 10.11
C ILE A 227 -27.36 -13.88 9.47
N ILE A 228 -26.36 -14.36 8.77
CA ILE A 228 -25.44 -13.55 7.95
C ILE A 228 -25.88 -13.70 6.50
N SER A 229 -26.64 -12.72 6.01
CA SER A 229 -27.09 -12.72 4.61
C SER A 229 -25.95 -12.34 3.66
N ARG A 230 -26.03 -12.83 2.42
CA ARG A 230 -25.10 -12.49 1.34
C ARG A 230 -24.98 -10.97 1.17
N MET A 231 -26.11 -10.29 1.10
CA MET A 231 -26.14 -8.83 0.90
C MET A 231 -25.40 -8.09 2.02
N ALA A 232 -25.62 -8.47 3.27
CA ALA A 232 -24.92 -7.89 4.41
C ALA A 232 -23.42 -8.19 4.36
N ALA A 233 -23.03 -9.42 4.01
CA ALA A 233 -21.63 -9.81 3.91
C ALA A 233 -20.89 -9.05 2.79
N LEU A 234 -21.51 -8.88 1.63
CA LEU A 234 -20.96 -8.09 0.53
C LEU A 234 -20.80 -6.61 0.91
N SER A 235 -21.81 -6.04 1.58
CA SER A 235 -21.75 -4.65 2.06
C SER A 235 -20.62 -4.46 3.07
N ARG A 236 -20.48 -5.39 4.03
CA ARG A 236 -19.41 -5.37 5.02
C ARG A 236 -18.03 -5.51 4.38
N LEU A 237 -17.85 -6.44 3.44
CA LEU A 237 -16.60 -6.60 2.70
C LEU A 237 -16.21 -5.30 1.98
N LYS A 238 -17.14 -4.69 1.23
CA LYS A 238 -16.90 -3.42 0.54
C LYS A 238 -16.51 -2.30 1.49
N ALA A 239 -17.18 -2.18 2.64
CA ALA A 239 -16.85 -1.17 3.65
C ALA A 239 -15.45 -1.37 4.24
N LEU A 240 -15.09 -2.62 4.55
CA LEU A 240 -13.76 -2.96 5.08
C LEU A 240 -12.66 -2.73 4.04
N LEU A 241 -12.90 -3.07 2.77
CA LEU A 241 -11.98 -2.80 1.67
C LEU A 241 -11.81 -1.28 1.44
N GLY A 242 -12.91 -0.52 1.47
CA GLY A 242 -12.84 0.94 1.38
C GLY A 242 -12.02 1.58 2.52
N ALA A 243 -12.20 1.09 3.75
CA ALA A 243 -11.38 1.52 4.89
C ALA A 243 -9.90 1.14 4.71
N ALA A 244 -9.61 -0.06 4.21
CA ALA A 244 -8.25 -0.49 3.91
C ALA A 244 -7.61 0.35 2.79
N ALA A 245 -8.36 0.70 1.74
CA ALA A 245 -7.89 1.55 0.66
C ALA A 245 -7.57 2.96 1.15
N GLN A 246 -8.46 3.58 1.95
CA GLN A 246 -8.23 4.88 2.58
C GLN A 246 -7.00 4.88 3.48
N HIS A 247 -6.84 3.83 4.30
CA HIS A 247 -5.66 3.68 5.13
C HIS A 247 -4.40 3.56 4.27
N SER A 248 -4.42 2.76 3.20
CA SER A 248 -3.28 2.59 2.29
C SER A 248 -2.89 3.90 1.61
N ALA A 249 -3.88 4.70 1.20
CA ALA A 249 -3.68 6.00 0.59
C ALA A 249 -2.96 7.00 1.52
N ALA A 250 -3.24 6.96 2.82
CA ALA A 250 -2.57 7.80 3.82
C ALA A 250 -1.05 7.53 3.96
N PHE A 251 -0.58 6.37 3.50
CA PHE A 251 0.85 6.01 3.51
C PHE A 251 1.40 5.74 2.11
N ALA A 252 0.62 6.02 1.07
CA ALA A 252 1.03 5.80 -0.31
C ALA A 252 2.23 6.71 -0.63
N LYS A 253 3.22 6.13 -1.30
CA LYS A 253 4.43 6.85 -1.73
C LYS A 253 4.14 7.53 -3.08
N PRO A 254 4.16 8.87 -3.16
CA PRO A 254 3.79 9.61 -4.37
C PRO A 254 4.90 9.59 -5.43
N TYR A 255 6.16 9.54 -5.03
CA TYR A 255 7.32 9.76 -5.91
C TYR A 255 7.84 8.47 -6.57
N LYS A 256 6.93 7.54 -6.91
CA LYS A 256 7.27 6.23 -7.50
C LYS A 256 7.64 6.29 -8.98
N THR A 257 7.08 7.26 -9.68
CA THR A 257 7.26 7.47 -11.12
C THR A 257 7.80 8.87 -11.37
N LYS A 258 8.46 9.06 -12.51
CA LYS A 258 8.98 10.36 -12.95
C LYS A 258 8.99 10.42 -14.48
N PRO A 259 8.88 11.62 -15.09
CA PRO A 259 9.19 11.82 -16.50
C PRO A 259 10.59 11.28 -16.86
N ASP A 260 10.74 10.82 -18.10
CA ASP A 260 12.05 10.43 -18.61
C ASP A 260 13.00 11.65 -18.61
N PRO A 261 14.31 11.47 -18.33
CA PRO A 261 15.26 12.56 -18.34
C PRO A 261 15.34 13.24 -19.70
N PHE A 262 15.30 14.58 -19.73
CA PHE A 262 15.47 15.38 -20.93
C PHE A 262 16.80 16.16 -20.94
N LEU A 263 17.23 16.63 -19.76
CA LEU A 263 18.56 17.22 -19.58
C LEU A 263 19.64 16.13 -19.62
N VAL A 264 20.64 16.32 -20.46
CA VAL A 264 21.74 15.38 -20.70
C VAL A 264 23.00 15.88 -20.01
N GLU A 265 23.61 15.06 -19.15
CA GLU A 265 24.89 15.39 -18.53
C GLU A 265 26.01 15.24 -19.57
N PHE A 266 26.64 16.35 -19.96
CA PHE A 266 27.75 16.35 -20.90
C PHE A 266 29.13 16.50 -20.21
N HIS A 267 29.13 16.91 -18.94
CA HIS A 267 30.36 17.09 -18.18
C HIS A 267 30.16 16.81 -16.70
N THR A 268 31.13 16.15 -16.07
CA THR A 268 31.15 15.94 -14.63
C THR A 268 32.59 16.05 -14.14
N THR A 269 32.78 16.67 -12.98
CA THR A 269 34.07 16.77 -12.29
C THR A 269 33.87 16.53 -10.81
N THR A 270 34.66 15.63 -10.25
CA THR A 270 34.75 15.39 -8.80
C THR A 270 36.17 15.71 -8.36
N GLU A 271 36.32 16.48 -7.29
CA GLU A 271 37.63 16.81 -6.75
C GLU A 271 37.94 15.89 -5.55
N ASP A 272 39.00 15.10 -5.67
CA ASP A 272 39.40 14.15 -4.63
C ASP A 272 39.66 14.84 -3.28
N GLY A 273 39.07 14.29 -2.23
CA GLY A 273 39.22 14.79 -0.86
C GLY A 273 38.38 16.03 -0.52
N LEU A 274 37.56 16.53 -1.46
CA LEU A 274 36.67 17.67 -1.23
C LEU A 274 35.20 17.25 -1.29
N LEU A 275 34.37 17.88 -0.46
CA LEU A 275 32.92 17.63 -0.40
C LEU A 275 32.16 18.39 -1.51
N ARG A 276 32.76 18.50 -2.70
CA ARG A 276 32.16 19.25 -3.81
C ARG A 276 32.26 18.52 -5.14
N THR A 277 31.22 18.69 -5.96
CA THR A 277 31.13 18.11 -7.31
C THR A 277 30.56 19.14 -8.27
N LEU A 278 30.89 18.97 -9.55
CA LEU A 278 30.40 19.74 -10.67
C LEU A 278 29.70 18.80 -11.65
N SER A 279 28.56 19.21 -12.18
CA SER A 279 27.96 18.59 -13.36
C SER A 279 27.33 19.63 -14.28
N GLY A 280 27.64 19.52 -15.57
CA GLY A 280 27.10 20.34 -16.65
C GLY A 280 26.02 19.59 -17.41
N PHE A 281 24.87 20.24 -17.63
CA PHE A 281 23.75 19.68 -18.36
C PHE A 281 23.39 20.55 -19.56
N ASP A 282 23.10 19.90 -20.68
CA ASP A 282 22.61 20.51 -21.90
C ASP A 282 21.29 19.82 -22.31
N VAL A 283 20.62 20.36 -23.30
CA VAL A 283 19.47 19.74 -23.95
C VAL A 283 19.74 19.39 -25.39
N ASP A 284 20.99 19.33 -25.86
CA ASP A 284 21.41 19.08 -27.23
C ASP A 284 20.75 19.98 -28.31
N TYR A 285 21.31 19.90 -29.51
CA TYR A 285 20.70 20.43 -30.72
C TYR A 285 19.90 19.34 -31.46
N ASP A 286 18.79 19.72 -32.08
CA ASP A 286 18.06 18.91 -33.06
C ASP A 286 17.84 19.75 -34.31
N PHE A 287 18.32 19.26 -35.46
CA PHE A 287 18.35 20.03 -36.72
C PHE A 287 18.92 21.45 -36.57
N GLU A 288 20.06 21.59 -35.87
CA GLU A 288 20.74 22.88 -35.64
C GLU A 288 19.93 23.89 -34.79
N GLU A 289 18.83 23.45 -34.15
CA GLU A 289 18.08 24.21 -33.16
C GLU A 289 18.30 23.69 -31.73
N TRP A 290 18.62 24.59 -30.79
CA TRP A 290 18.72 24.23 -29.38
C TRP A 290 17.31 23.95 -28.85
N ARG A 291 17.10 22.80 -28.20
CA ARG A 291 15.75 22.26 -27.86
C ARG A 291 15.02 22.99 -26.72
N SER A 292 14.98 24.32 -26.75
CA SER A 292 14.31 25.20 -25.78
C SER A 292 12.81 24.97 -25.65
N GLN A 293 12.12 24.64 -26.75
CA GLN A 293 10.69 24.37 -26.73
C GLN A 293 10.38 23.07 -25.97
N GLN A 294 11.12 22.01 -26.28
CA GLN A 294 10.99 20.71 -25.66
C GLN A 294 11.44 20.75 -24.18
N LEU A 295 12.44 21.57 -23.83
CA LEU A 295 12.78 21.85 -22.44
C LEU A 295 11.58 22.47 -21.70
N ALA A 296 10.91 23.47 -22.27
CA ALA A 296 9.74 24.08 -21.65
C ALA A 296 8.58 23.09 -21.47
N GLU A 297 8.36 22.21 -22.45
CA GLU A 297 7.36 21.12 -22.38
C GLU A 297 7.71 20.09 -21.31
N HIS A 298 8.99 19.72 -21.17
CA HIS A 298 9.47 18.82 -20.12
C HIS A 298 9.26 19.42 -18.73
N LEU A 299 9.62 20.69 -18.54
CA LEU A 299 9.40 21.41 -17.28
C LEU A 299 7.92 21.46 -16.89
N LEU A 300 7.00 21.57 -17.86
CA LEU A 300 5.55 21.52 -17.60
C LEU A 300 5.12 20.20 -16.96
N GLN A 301 5.75 19.07 -17.32
CA GLN A 301 5.45 17.75 -16.76
C GLN A 301 5.81 17.63 -15.28
N TRP A 302 6.78 18.43 -14.81
CA TRP A 302 7.20 18.45 -13.40
C TRP A 302 6.33 19.34 -12.51
N LEU A 303 5.49 20.19 -13.08
CA LEU A 303 4.70 21.14 -12.30
C LEU A 303 3.80 20.52 -11.23
N PRO A 304 3.07 19.43 -11.49
CA PRO A 304 2.27 18.79 -10.44
C PRO A 304 3.12 18.33 -9.24
N GLU A 305 4.28 17.73 -9.48
CA GLU A 305 5.17 17.28 -8.40
C GLU A 305 5.80 18.45 -7.64
N PHE A 306 6.12 19.54 -8.34
CA PHE A 306 6.73 20.74 -7.76
C PHE A 306 5.74 21.58 -6.92
N CYS A 307 4.48 21.65 -7.33
CA CYS A 307 3.48 22.54 -6.75
C CYS A 307 2.55 21.88 -5.73
N LEU A 308 2.38 20.56 -5.74
CA LEU A 308 1.41 19.85 -4.90
C LEU A 308 2.09 19.13 -3.74
N ARG A 309 1.38 18.99 -2.61
CA ARG A 309 1.89 18.22 -1.47
C ARG A 309 1.95 16.72 -1.78
N ALA A 310 2.80 16.01 -1.04
CA ALA A 310 2.99 14.57 -1.19
C ALA A 310 1.66 13.80 -0.99
N SER A 311 0.84 14.21 -0.03
CA SER A 311 -0.49 13.66 0.24
C SER A 311 -1.49 13.90 -0.89
N GLU A 312 -1.36 15.00 -1.64
CA GLU A 312 -2.21 15.29 -2.79
C GLU A 312 -1.83 14.42 -3.99
N ILE A 313 -0.53 14.20 -4.21
CA ILE A 313 -0.01 13.32 -5.26
C ILE A 313 -0.28 11.84 -4.92
N ALA A 314 -0.21 11.46 -3.65
CA ALA A 314 -0.49 10.09 -3.21
C ALA A 314 -1.94 9.64 -3.50
N ASN A 315 -2.87 10.60 -3.62
CA ASN A 315 -4.29 10.39 -3.89
C ASN A 315 -4.67 10.69 -5.35
N PHE A 316 -3.69 10.74 -6.25
CA PHE A 316 -3.95 11.06 -7.64
C PHE A 316 -4.73 9.94 -8.34
N GLN A 317 -5.86 10.30 -8.94
CA GLN A 317 -6.63 9.43 -9.81
C GLN A 317 -6.52 9.96 -11.23
N ILE A 318 -6.65 9.09 -12.24
CA ILE A 318 -6.43 9.45 -13.64
C ILE A 318 -7.25 10.68 -14.07
N HIS A 319 -8.50 10.79 -13.60
CA HIS A 319 -9.37 11.91 -13.92
C HIS A 319 -9.02 13.23 -13.20
N HIS A 320 -8.10 13.21 -12.22
CA HIS A 320 -7.57 14.41 -11.57
C HIS A 320 -6.44 15.08 -12.39
N THR A 321 -5.89 14.41 -13.42
CA THR A 321 -4.71 14.89 -14.16
C THR A 321 -4.86 16.30 -14.71
N PRO A 322 -5.92 16.64 -15.47
CA PRO A 322 -6.08 17.99 -16.00
C PRO A 322 -6.24 19.03 -14.89
N THR A 323 -7.00 18.69 -13.84
CA THR A 323 -7.24 19.58 -12.70
C THR A 323 -5.97 19.88 -11.92
N ALA A 324 -5.09 18.90 -11.77
CA ALA A 324 -3.83 19.07 -11.05
C ALA A 324 -2.84 19.97 -11.78
N LEU A 325 -2.72 19.83 -13.10
CA LEU A 325 -1.88 20.70 -13.90
C LEU A 325 -2.40 22.14 -13.86
N ALA A 326 -3.70 22.33 -14.10
CA ALA A 326 -4.35 23.65 -14.03
C ALA A 326 -4.15 24.31 -12.65
N ARG A 327 -4.31 23.53 -11.57
CA ARG A 327 -4.07 24.01 -10.21
C ARG A 327 -2.61 24.42 -9.98
N SER A 328 -1.66 23.62 -10.48
CA SER A 328 -0.23 23.92 -10.38
C SER A 328 0.14 25.21 -11.12
N ILE A 329 -0.42 25.39 -12.32
CA ILE A 329 -0.27 26.62 -13.11
C ILE A 329 -0.86 27.83 -12.37
N ASN A 330 -2.03 27.67 -11.75
CA ASN A 330 -2.65 28.74 -10.97
C ASN A 330 -1.78 29.12 -9.76
N THR A 331 -1.25 28.14 -9.01
CA THR A 331 -0.29 28.39 -7.91
C THR A 331 0.93 29.16 -8.39
N LEU A 332 1.52 28.75 -9.52
CA LEU A 332 2.65 29.45 -10.16
C LEU A 332 2.32 30.88 -10.57
N THR A 333 1.11 31.13 -11.05
CA THR A 333 0.67 32.43 -11.52
C THR A 333 0.39 33.40 -10.36
N GLN A 334 -0.10 32.88 -9.23
CA GLN A 334 -0.39 33.67 -8.03
C GLN A 334 0.83 33.85 -7.11
N ALA A 335 1.92 33.11 -7.33
CA ALA A 335 3.11 33.17 -6.51
C ALA A 335 3.78 34.55 -6.56
N ALA A 336 4.22 35.04 -5.41
CA ALA A 336 5.03 36.27 -5.31
C ALA A 336 6.48 36.08 -5.79
N VAL A 337 6.89 34.85 -6.09
CA VAL A 337 8.23 34.50 -6.54
C VAL A 337 8.41 34.93 -8.00
N PRO A 338 9.52 35.59 -8.37
CA PRO A 338 9.84 35.90 -9.76
C PRO A 338 9.81 34.67 -10.68
N ARG A 339 9.36 34.85 -11.92
CA ARG A 339 9.10 33.75 -12.86
C ARG A 339 10.37 33.01 -13.28
N ASP A 340 11.43 33.76 -13.54
CA ASP A 340 12.77 33.25 -13.82
C ASP A 340 13.31 32.40 -12.66
N ARG A 341 13.15 32.86 -11.42
CA ARG A 341 13.50 32.09 -10.23
C ARG A 341 12.71 30.80 -10.14
N LEU A 342 11.39 30.83 -10.37
CA LEU A 342 10.57 29.61 -10.36
C LEU A 342 11.00 28.59 -11.41
N ILE A 343 11.37 29.04 -12.62
CA ILE A 343 11.87 28.16 -13.67
C ILE A 343 13.24 27.59 -13.29
N ALA A 344 14.15 28.37 -12.70
CA ALA A 344 15.41 27.83 -12.20
C ALA A 344 15.19 26.77 -11.10
N GLU A 345 14.32 27.03 -10.14
CA GLU A 345 13.98 26.04 -9.11
C GLU A 345 13.35 24.77 -9.72
N LEU A 346 12.54 24.92 -10.78
CA LEU A 346 11.94 23.79 -11.49
C LEU A 346 12.97 22.97 -12.28
N ILE A 347 13.96 23.62 -12.89
CA ILE A 347 15.09 22.94 -13.55
C ILE A 347 15.89 22.15 -12.50
N LEU A 348 16.20 22.77 -11.34
CA LEU A 348 16.91 22.08 -10.28
C LEU A 348 16.12 20.86 -9.79
N HIS A 349 14.81 21.03 -9.57
CA HIS A 349 13.92 19.94 -9.20
C HIS A 349 13.99 18.78 -10.20
N ALA A 350 13.88 19.07 -11.51
CA ALA A 350 13.97 18.07 -12.57
C ALA A 350 15.31 17.31 -12.53
N ILE A 351 16.44 18.02 -12.38
CA ILE A 351 17.78 17.39 -12.27
C ILE A 351 17.84 16.48 -11.04
N LEU A 352 17.42 16.97 -9.87
CA LEU A 352 17.46 16.20 -8.62
C LEU A 352 16.57 14.96 -8.70
N ARG A 353 15.40 15.04 -9.35
CA ARG A 353 14.50 13.89 -9.49
C ARG A 353 14.95 12.89 -10.55
N SER A 354 15.52 13.38 -11.65
CA SER A 354 16.01 12.52 -12.72
C SER A 354 17.27 11.76 -12.31
N ARG A 355 18.23 12.44 -11.67
CA ARG A 355 19.56 11.88 -11.38
C ARG A 355 19.72 11.32 -9.98
N GLU A 356 19.22 12.03 -8.97
CA GLU A 356 19.37 11.62 -7.58
C GLU A 356 18.14 10.81 -7.16
N HIS A 357 18.31 9.79 -6.32
CA HIS A 357 17.18 9.08 -5.71
C HIS A 357 16.55 9.99 -4.65
N SER A 358 15.83 11.01 -5.12
CA SER A 358 15.35 12.13 -4.31
C SER A 358 13.83 12.14 -4.18
N GLU A 359 13.35 12.49 -2.98
CA GLU A 359 11.94 12.75 -2.68
C GLU A 359 11.78 14.23 -2.28
N PRO A 360 10.95 15.02 -2.97
CA PRO A 360 10.82 16.45 -2.71
C PRO A 360 9.98 16.73 -1.47
N ILE A 361 10.41 17.72 -0.69
CA ILE A 361 9.60 18.41 0.31
C ILE A 361 8.94 19.57 -0.43
N ALA A 362 7.79 19.25 -1.03
CA ALA A 362 7.11 20.11 -1.99
C ALA A 362 6.65 21.44 -1.40
N CYS A 363 6.31 22.38 -2.29
CA CYS A 363 5.81 23.72 -1.98
C CYS A 363 6.77 24.66 -1.22
N LYS A 364 8.00 24.25 -0.89
CA LYS A 364 8.96 25.10 -0.15
C LYS A 364 9.24 26.43 -0.83
N VAL A 365 9.34 26.45 -2.16
CA VAL A 365 9.54 27.69 -2.94
C VAL A 365 8.45 28.74 -2.72
N PHE A 366 7.23 28.32 -2.32
CA PHE A 366 6.10 29.20 -2.05
C PHE A 366 5.92 29.51 -0.56
N TYR A 367 6.72 28.89 0.32
CA TYR A 367 6.57 29.02 1.75
C TYR A 367 7.32 30.24 2.29
N ALA A 368 6.59 31.13 2.96
CA ALA A 368 7.13 32.35 3.53
C ALA A 368 7.04 32.32 5.07
N VAL A 369 8.12 32.73 5.74
CA VAL A 369 8.16 32.97 7.18
C VAL A 369 8.13 34.48 7.39
N ASN A 370 7.14 34.99 8.11
CA ASN A 370 6.94 36.44 8.33
C ASN A 370 6.93 37.26 7.02
N GLY A 371 6.34 36.71 5.96
CA GLY A 371 6.28 37.35 4.64
C GLY A 371 7.57 37.29 3.82
N LYS A 372 8.63 36.67 4.34
CA LYS A 372 9.90 36.47 3.63
C LYS A 372 10.03 35.04 3.12
N LEU A 373 10.34 34.89 1.84
CA LEU A 373 10.64 33.59 1.23
C LEU A 373 12.06 33.15 1.62
N SER A 374 12.25 31.84 1.80
CA SER A 374 13.59 31.26 1.93
C SER A 374 14.39 31.46 0.64
N GLU A 375 15.71 31.58 0.73
CA GLU A 375 16.60 31.57 -0.45
C GLU A 375 16.66 30.18 -1.09
N PHE A 376 16.38 29.13 -0.32
CA PHE A 376 16.35 27.74 -0.79
C PHE A 376 14.94 27.34 -1.22
N GLY A 377 14.66 27.38 -2.52
CA GLY A 377 13.34 27.01 -3.05
C GLY A 377 13.08 25.51 -3.08
N ASN A 378 14.14 24.72 -3.27
CA ASN A 378 14.07 23.26 -3.28
C ASN A 378 14.52 22.67 -1.95
N ALA A 379 13.80 21.63 -1.49
CA ALA A 379 14.28 20.74 -0.45
C ALA A 379 13.96 19.31 -0.83
N HIS A 380 14.96 18.44 -0.81
CA HIS A 380 14.82 17.04 -1.19
C HIS A 380 15.44 16.14 -0.13
N ILE A 381 14.82 14.99 0.10
CA ILE A 381 15.40 13.87 0.84
C ILE A 381 16.09 12.99 -0.20
N VAL A 382 17.42 12.88 -0.13
CA VAL A 382 18.21 12.08 -1.08
C VAL A 382 18.73 10.83 -0.39
N GLN A 383 18.50 9.69 -1.03
CA GLN A 383 18.84 8.38 -0.52
C GLN A 383 19.98 7.79 -1.34
N LYS A 384 21.02 7.29 -0.67
CA LYS A 384 22.13 6.61 -1.31
C LYS A 384 22.32 5.24 -0.66
N PRO A 385 22.47 4.16 -1.44
CA PRO A 385 22.69 2.83 -0.87
C PRO A 385 23.88 2.82 0.08
N GLY A 386 23.66 2.42 1.34
CA GLY A 386 24.72 2.32 2.35
C GLY A 386 25.09 3.63 3.06
N GLU A 387 24.47 4.77 2.72
CA GLU A 387 24.64 6.05 3.41
C GLU A 387 23.38 6.43 4.21
N ALA A 388 23.52 7.34 5.17
CA ALA A 388 22.37 7.98 5.81
C ALA A 388 21.67 8.93 4.83
N ASP A 389 20.34 9.02 4.93
CA ASP A 389 19.53 9.94 4.13
C ASP A 389 20.02 11.39 4.31
N GLN A 390 20.03 12.14 3.21
CA GLN A 390 20.56 13.51 3.16
C GLN A 390 19.44 14.51 2.90
N LEU A 391 19.50 15.67 3.55
CA LEU A 391 18.68 16.83 3.23
C LEU A 391 19.43 17.69 2.23
N TRP A 392 18.87 17.81 1.03
CA TRP A 392 19.42 18.66 -0.02
C TRP A 392 18.62 19.97 -0.07
N LEU A 393 19.24 21.09 0.30
CA LEU A 393 18.63 22.43 0.25
C LEU A 393 19.13 23.20 -0.96
N GLY A 394 18.28 23.32 -1.97
CA GLY A 394 18.64 23.81 -3.28
C GLY A 394 18.59 25.31 -3.42
N LEU A 395 19.66 25.88 -3.98
CA LEU A 395 19.78 27.29 -4.32
C LEU A 395 19.90 27.42 -5.84
N SER A 396 18.91 28.05 -6.47
CA SER A 396 18.87 28.17 -7.93
C SER A 396 18.95 29.62 -8.37
N ARG A 397 19.67 29.89 -9.47
CA ARG A 397 19.77 31.21 -10.10
C ARG A 397 19.65 31.10 -11.62
N MET A 398 18.84 32.01 -12.20
CA MET A 398 18.93 32.39 -13.60
C MET A 398 19.94 33.54 -13.72
N ILE A 399 20.87 33.46 -14.66
CA ILE A 399 21.98 34.41 -14.80
C ILE A 399 22.00 34.93 -16.22
N SER A 400 21.64 36.20 -16.38
CA SER A 400 21.72 36.86 -17.67
C SER A 400 23.14 37.27 -18.02
N THR A 401 23.39 37.53 -19.30
CA THR A 401 24.68 37.97 -19.81
C THR A 401 25.25 39.13 -18.99
N GLY A 402 26.50 38.97 -18.52
CA GLY A 402 27.23 40.01 -17.77
C GLY A 402 26.95 40.09 -16.28
N THR A 403 26.08 39.24 -15.69
CA THR A 403 25.79 39.28 -14.24
C THR A 403 26.40 38.13 -13.43
N MET A 404 27.17 37.24 -14.06
CA MET A 404 27.74 36.04 -13.43
C MET A 404 28.48 36.35 -12.12
N ASP A 405 29.50 37.22 -12.15
CA ASP A 405 30.32 37.52 -10.96
C ASP A 405 29.51 38.04 -9.77
N GLN A 406 28.52 38.90 -10.04
CA GLN A 406 27.63 39.43 -9.02
C GLN A 406 26.75 38.31 -8.43
N THR A 407 26.20 37.43 -9.26
CA THR A 407 25.41 36.30 -8.80
C THR A 407 26.22 35.29 -7.99
N LEU A 408 27.47 35.00 -8.40
CA LEU A 408 28.37 34.12 -7.64
C LEU A 408 28.65 34.69 -6.24
N LYS A 409 28.84 36.00 -6.13
CA LYS A 409 29.00 36.69 -4.85
C LYS A 409 27.76 36.55 -3.96
N GLU A 410 26.57 36.81 -4.51
CA GLU A 410 25.30 36.67 -3.79
C GLU A 410 25.08 35.23 -3.28
N ILE A 411 25.40 34.23 -4.10
CA ILE A 411 25.35 32.82 -3.69
C ILE A 411 26.27 32.58 -2.49
N CYS A 412 27.51 33.07 -2.54
CA CYS A 412 28.46 32.90 -1.44
C CYS A 412 27.98 33.57 -0.15
N ASP A 413 27.40 34.77 -0.25
CA ASP A 413 26.83 35.50 0.89
C ASP A 413 25.66 34.73 1.52
N VAL A 414 24.76 34.16 0.69
CA VAL A 414 23.66 33.30 1.15
C VAL A 414 24.18 32.05 1.86
N LEU A 415 25.17 31.36 1.29
CA LEU A 415 25.76 30.16 1.88
C LEU A 415 26.44 30.46 3.22
N ASP A 416 27.20 31.54 3.32
CA ASP A 416 27.89 31.91 4.56
C ASP A 416 26.91 32.28 5.70
N ALA A 417 25.82 32.97 5.35
CA ALA A 417 24.76 33.33 6.30
C ALA A 417 23.96 32.09 6.78
N THR A 418 23.76 31.12 5.88
CA THR A 418 22.98 29.90 6.17
C THR A 418 23.68 28.96 7.14
N ILE A 419 25.01 28.90 7.11
CA ILE A 419 25.79 28.09 8.07
C ILE A 419 25.92 28.85 9.40
N SER A 420 24.78 29.08 10.04
CA SER A 420 24.65 29.71 11.35
C SER A 420 23.54 29.04 12.17
N ARG A 421 23.62 29.12 13.50
CA ARG A 421 22.62 28.49 14.39
C ARG A 421 21.20 28.98 14.09
N ALA A 422 21.01 30.28 13.90
CA ALA A 422 19.70 30.87 13.68
C ALA A 422 19.11 30.41 12.34
N ALA A 423 19.86 30.53 11.24
CA ALA A 423 19.39 30.14 9.91
C ALA A 423 19.08 28.64 9.81
N LEU A 424 19.96 27.77 10.32
CA LEU A 424 19.70 26.32 10.32
C LEU A 424 18.48 25.93 11.15
N THR A 425 18.21 26.65 12.24
CA THR A 425 17.03 26.38 13.07
C THR A 425 15.75 26.80 12.34
N GLU A 426 15.75 27.95 11.69
CA GLU A 426 14.62 28.40 10.86
C GLU A 426 14.36 27.44 9.68
N GLU A 427 15.40 27.06 8.95
CA GLU A 427 15.29 26.10 7.85
C GLU A 427 14.79 24.73 8.34
N ARG A 428 15.25 24.25 9.50
CA ARG A 428 14.71 23.02 10.10
C ARG A 428 13.21 23.12 10.35
N GLU A 429 12.72 24.21 10.92
CA GLU A 429 11.28 24.37 11.20
C GLU A 429 10.45 24.43 9.91
N ILE A 430 10.96 25.06 8.84
CA ILE A 430 10.31 25.04 7.51
C ILE A 430 10.20 23.58 7.02
N ILE A 431 11.29 22.83 7.09
CA ILE A 431 11.34 21.43 6.64
C ILE A 431 10.38 20.55 7.44
N ILE A 432 10.36 20.68 8.78
CA ILE A 432 9.43 19.93 9.64
C ILE A 432 7.97 20.27 9.30
N THR A 433 7.67 21.53 9.00
CA THR A 433 6.31 21.99 8.71
C THR A 433 5.79 21.50 7.37
N LEU A 434 6.66 21.45 6.36
CA LEU A 434 6.27 21.07 4.99
C LEU A 434 6.36 19.55 4.73
N ARG A 435 7.28 18.85 5.41
CA ARG A 435 7.48 17.41 5.21
C ARG A 435 6.26 16.63 5.69
N GLU A 436 5.84 15.64 4.90
CA GLU A 436 4.79 14.68 5.25
C GLU A 436 5.39 13.27 5.41
N PRO A 437 5.91 12.89 6.60
CA PRO A 437 6.75 11.71 6.76
C PRO A 437 6.10 10.39 6.32
N HIS A 438 4.78 10.28 6.44
CA HIS A 438 4.03 9.08 6.03
C HIS A 438 4.08 8.83 4.52
N HIS A 439 4.30 9.87 3.71
CA HIS A 439 4.41 9.80 2.25
C HIS A 439 5.86 9.67 1.76
N HIS A 440 6.84 9.87 2.62
CA HIS A 440 8.27 9.69 2.30
C HIS A 440 8.73 8.30 2.70
N LEU A 441 9.80 7.80 2.09
CA LEU A 441 10.31 6.48 2.42
C LEU A 441 10.75 6.40 3.91
N PRO A 442 10.40 5.30 4.61
CA PRO A 442 10.63 5.16 6.04
C PRO A 442 12.08 4.77 6.33
N THR A 443 13.01 5.70 6.21
CA THR A 443 14.42 5.46 6.57
C THR A 443 15.08 6.64 7.28
N ALA A 444 16.21 6.31 7.89
CA ALA A 444 17.15 7.15 8.62
C ALA A 444 16.66 7.71 9.97
N GLU A 445 16.77 6.88 11.01
CA GLU A 445 16.78 7.34 12.42
C GLU A 445 17.73 8.53 12.61
N ALA A 446 18.92 8.52 11.97
CA ALA A 446 19.87 9.62 11.97
C ALA A 446 19.31 10.92 11.33
N PHE A 447 18.65 10.81 10.18
CA PHE A 447 18.02 11.94 9.50
C PHE A 447 16.87 12.53 10.33
N ASN A 448 16.01 11.66 10.88
CA ASN A 448 14.91 12.10 11.75
C ASN A 448 15.43 12.71 13.06
N LYS A 449 16.54 12.19 13.60
CA LYS A 449 17.22 12.79 14.76
C LYS A 449 17.77 14.17 14.41
N ALA A 450 18.41 14.34 13.26
CA ALA A 450 18.96 15.63 12.82
C ALA A 450 17.87 16.70 12.56
N LEU A 451 16.68 16.25 12.14
CA LEU A 451 15.48 17.09 11.95
C LEU A 451 14.58 17.16 13.18
N HIS A 452 14.96 16.60 14.33
CA HIS A 452 14.16 16.74 15.53
C HIS A 452 14.19 18.20 16.02
N ARG A 453 13.04 18.77 16.43
CA ARG A 453 12.93 20.18 16.86
C ARG A 453 13.93 20.57 17.95
N ASN A 454 14.22 19.62 18.86
CA ASN A 454 15.13 19.83 19.98
C ASN A 454 16.58 19.39 19.70
N ALA A 455 16.92 18.98 18.47
CA ALA A 455 18.28 18.59 18.13
C ALA A 455 19.21 19.82 18.04
N PRO A 456 20.49 19.69 18.42
CA PRO A 456 21.49 20.72 18.17
C PRO A 456 21.55 21.12 16.69
N ALA A 457 21.71 22.42 16.42
CA ALA A 457 21.77 22.93 15.04
C ALA A 457 22.83 22.22 14.17
N GLN A 458 23.95 21.84 14.78
CA GLN A 458 25.06 21.13 14.14
C GLN A 458 24.68 19.74 13.60
N GLU A 459 23.72 19.04 14.22
CA GLU A 459 23.30 17.70 13.76
C GLU A 459 22.72 17.77 12.35
N MET A 460 22.03 18.87 12.00
CA MET A 460 21.51 19.08 10.65
C MET A 460 22.62 19.20 9.60
N LEU A 461 23.79 19.75 9.95
CA LEU A 461 24.92 19.85 9.02
C LEU A 461 25.46 18.48 8.60
N SER A 462 25.34 17.47 9.46
CA SER A 462 25.82 16.11 9.16
C SER A 462 25.04 15.41 8.05
N VAL A 463 23.81 15.86 7.80
CA VAL A 463 22.93 15.33 6.74
C VAL A 463 22.71 16.34 5.62
N LEU A 464 23.28 17.54 5.71
CA LEU A 464 23.00 18.65 4.79
C LEU A 464 23.86 18.56 3.52
N CYS A 465 23.24 18.88 2.39
CA CYS A 465 23.88 19.13 1.12
C CYS A 465 23.29 20.37 0.47
N PHE A 466 24.11 21.19 -0.17
CA PHE A 466 23.68 22.35 -0.95
C PHE A 466 23.83 22.07 -2.44
N PRO A 467 22.77 21.61 -3.13
CA PRO A 467 22.75 21.66 -4.58
C PRO A 467 22.58 23.12 -5.05
N ILE A 468 23.49 23.59 -5.90
CA ILE A 468 23.50 24.95 -6.44
C ILE A 468 23.29 24.85 -7.95
N LEU A 469 22.21 25.43 -8.46
CA LEU A 469 21.95 25.53 -9.89
C LEU A 469 22.36 26.91 -10.41
N LEU A 470 23.24 26.93 -11.41
CA LEU A 470 23.52 28.09 -12.24
C LEU A 470 22.95 27.82 -13.64
N ALA A 471 21.78 28.37 -13.93
CA ALA A 471 21.20 28.36 -15.26
C ALA A 471 21.46 29.72 -15.91
N TYR A 472 22.16 29.77 -17.05
CA TYR A 472 22.74 31.02 -17.53
C TYR A 472 22.70 31.18 -19.04
N ASP A 473 22.59 32.42 -19.52
CA ASP A 473 22.73 32.74 -20.95
C ASP A 473 24.16 32.40 -21.40
N SER A 474 24.29 31.39 -22.26
CA SER A 474 25.59 30.83 -22.67
C SER A 474 26.14 31.54 -23.90
N ASP A 475 27.39 32.00 -23.80
CA ASP A 475 28.09 32.59 -24.93
C ASP A 475 28.32 31.55 -26.03
N ALA A 476 28.65 30.31 -25.65
CA ALA A 476 28.87 29.19 -26.58
C ALA A 476 27.61 28.75 -27.34
N LEU A 477 26.41 29.02 -26.82
CA LEU A 477 25.14 28.73 -27.51
C LEU A 477 24.59 29.94 -28.28
N SER A 478 24.99 31.17 -27.92
CA SER A 478 24.42 32.42 -28.47
C SER A 478 24.56 32.57 -30.00
N GLY A 479 25.55 31.91 -30.60
CA GLY A 479 25.82 31.94 -32.03
C GLY A 479 25.06 30.91 -32.87
N GLY A 480 24.22 30.07 -32.25
CA GLY A 480 23.61 28.91 -32.88
C GLY A 480 24.55 27.71 -32.96
N TYR A 481 24.14 26.66 -33.69
CA TYR A 481 24.89 25.40 -33.75
C TYR A 481 26.29 25.57 -34.35
N LEU A 482 27.29 25.07 -33.63
CA LEU A 482 28.66 24.89 -34.10
C LEU A 482 29.10 23.47 -33.76
N SER A 483 29.86 22.81 -34.65
CA SER A 483 30.25 21.39 -34.44
C SER A 483 31.07 21.14 -33.17
N ASP A 484 31.74 22.17 -32.65
CA ASP A 484 32.58 22.13 -31.45
C ASP A 484 31.87 22.68 -30.20
N TYR A 485 30.56 22.97 -30.27
CA TYR A 485 29.82 23.62 -29.18
C TYR A 485 29.96 22.88 -27.84
N LEU A 486 29.94 21.54 -27.82
CA LEU A 486 30.10 20.76 -26.58
C LEU A 486 31.48 20.97 -25.92
N ALA A 487 32.54 21.15 -26.73
CA ALA A 487 33.87 21.43 -26.19
C ALA A 487 33.91 22.85 -25.60
N ASN A 488 33.27 23.81 -26.26
CA ASN A 488 33.14 25.18 -25.78
C ASN A 488 32.31 25.24 -24.50
N LEU A 489 31.17 24.53 -24.43
CA LEU A 489 30.35 24.37 -23.24
C LEU A 489 31.15 23.77 -22.08
N LYS A 490 31.94 22.72 -22.33
CA LYS A 490 32.79 22.11 -21.29
C LYS A 490 33.78 23.11 -20.71
N THR A 491 34.43 23.91 -21.57
CA THR A 491 35.35 24.97 -21.12
C THR A 491 34.59 26.03 -20.32
N GLU A 492 33.42 26.47 -20.79
CA GLU A 492 32.57 27.48 -20.16
C GLU A 492 32.11 27.05 -18.75
N VAL A 493 31.51 25.86 -18.61
CA VAL A 493 31.06 25.37 -17.30
C VAL A 493 32.21 25.16 -16.32
N THR A 494 33.38 24.75 -16.82
CA THR A 494 34.58 24.58 -15.98
C THR A 494 35.08 25.93 -15.48
N GLN A 495 35.08 26.96 -16.32
CA GLN A 495 35.49 28.31 -15.92
C GLN A 495 34.55 28.89 -14.86
N HIS A 496 33.24 28.81 -15.06
CA HIS A 496 32.26 29.30 -14.09
C HIS A 496 32.31 28.53 -12.76
N TYR A 497 32.47 27.21 -12.82
CA TYR A 497 32.69 26.40 -11.62
C TYR A 497 33.94 26.82 -10.86
N ASN A 498 35.08 26.99 -11.54
CA ASN A 498 36.33 27.41 -10.90
C ASN A 498 36.19 28.79 -10.25
N ALA A 499 35.48 29.72 -10.89
CA ALA A 499 35.20 31.05 -10.31
C ALA A 499 34.38 30.95 -9.03
N LEU A 500 33.33 30.13 -9.01
CA LEU A 500 32.55 29.86 -7.80
C LEU A 500 33.41 29.17 -6.72
N ALA A 501 34.14 28.12 -7.08
CA ALA A 501 34.96 27.35 -6.16
C ALA A 501 36.04 28.19 -5.46
N CYS A 502 36.59 29.19 -6.14
CA CYS A 502 37.56 30.14 -5.58
C CYS A 502 36.94 31.15 -4.60
N THR A 503 35.64 31.41 -4.69
CA THR A 503 34.93 32.43 -3.90
C THR A 503 34.11 31.83 -2.74
N LEU A 504 33.93 30.51 -2.73
CA LEU A 504 33.19 29.79 -1.70
C LEU A 504 33.71 30.10 -0.27
N PRO A 505 32.80 30.37 0.70
CA PRO A 505 33.19 30.74 2.05
C PRO A 505 33.81 29.55 2.81
N SER A 506 34.73 29.85 3.73
CA SER A 506 35.46 28.80 4.49
C SER A 506 34.54 27.85 5.27
N LYS A 507 33.39 28.33 5.75
CA LYS A 507 32.39 27.54 6.47
C LYS A 507 31.83 26.37 5.64
N ILE A 508 31.78 26.51 4.31
CA ILE A 508 31.20 25.50 3.41
C ILE A 508 31.97 24.18 3.42
N LYS A 509 33.25 24.19 3.83
CA LYS A 509 34.10 22.99 3.89
C LYS A 509 33.55 21.89 4.81
N GLN A 510 32.58 22.21 5.66
CA GLN A 510 31.93 21.30 6.59
C GLN A 510 30.67 20.63 6.00
N VAL A 511 30.24 21.03 4.81
CA VAL A 511 28.97 20.61 4.19
C VAL A 511 29.21 20.18 2.75
N ARG A 512 28.40 19.23 2.27
CA ARG A 512 28.46 18.82 0.86
C ARG A 512 27.87 19.90 -0.05
N VAL A 513 28.52 20.17 -1.17
CA VAL A 513 28.05 21.08 -2.22
C VAL A 513 28.02 20.35 -3.55
N VAL A 514 26.92 20.48 -4.28
CA VAL A 514 26.81 19.90 -5.62
C VAL A 514 26.45 21.03 -6.57
N VAL A 515 27.30 21.33 -7.54
CA VAL A 515 27.07 22.42 -8.47
C VAL A 515 26.56 21.87 -9.80
N PHE A 516 25.42 22.36 -10.22
CA PHE A 516 24.79 22.08 -11.50
C PHE A 516 24.87 23.33 -12.37
N LEU A 517 25.50 23.22 -13.54
CA LEU A 517 25.52 24.28 -14.54
C LEU A 517 24.66 23.89 -15.74
N VAL A 518 23.75 24.78 -16.12
CA VAL A 518 22.86 24.60 -17.27
C VAL A 518 23.06 25.82 -18.19
N PRO A 519 23.92 25.70 -19.20
CA PRO A 519 24.02 26.69 -20.27
C PRO A 519 22.68 26.72 -21.03
N ILE A 520 22.16 27.92 -21.29
CA ILE A 520 20.88 28.15 -21.99
C ILE A 520 21.15 29.12 -23.14
N GLU A 521 20.62 28.82 -24.32
CA GLU A 521 20.75 29.68 -25.51
C GLU A 521 20.14 31.08 -25.29
N SER A 522 18.94 31.12 -24.73
CA SER A 522 18.31 32.37 -24.26
C SER A 522 17.30 32.11 -23.15
N ILE A 523 17.61 32.57 -21.94
CA ILE A 523 16.70 32.52 -20.78
C ILE A 523 15.39 33.22 -21.10
N HIS A 524 15.45 34.39 -21.74
CA HIS A 524 14.27 35.15 -22.12
C HIS A 524 13.34 34.33 -23.03
N GLN A 525 13.88 33.65 -24.05
CA GLN A 525 13.07 32.80 -24.91
C GLN A 525 12.48 31.59 -24.17
N LEU A 526 13.27 30.93 -23.29
CA LEU A 526 12.79 29.82 -22.48
C LEU A 526 11.61 30.24 -21.58
N VAL A 527 11.72 31.39 -20.91
CA VAL A 527 10.65 31.94 -20.06
C VAL A 527 9.39 32.24 -20.88
N GLN A 528 9.55 32.80 -22.09
CA GLN A 528 8.42 33.06 -22.98
C GLN A 528 7.71 31.77 -23.41
N LYS A 529 8.47 30.76 -23.87
CA LYS A 529 7.93 29.45 -24.30
C LYS A 529 7.20 28.75 -23.16
N PHE A 530 7.81 28.71 -21.97
CA PHE A 530 7.20 28.14 -20.77
C PHE A 530 5.87 28.82 -20.40
N ASN A 531 5.85 30.15 -20.39
CA ASN A 531 4.62 30.90 -20.08
C ASN A 531 3.52 30.70 -21.14
N ALA A 532 3.88 30.56 -22.41
CA ALA A 532 2.93 30.26 -23.47
C ALA A 532 2.27 28.88 -23.26
N LEU A 533 3.06 27.87 -22.90
CA LEU A 533 2.56 26.53 -22.57
C LEU A 533 1.65 26.54 -21.34
N CYS A 534 2.04 27.25 -20.27
CA CYS A 534 1.17 27.41 -19.09
C CYS A 534 -0.19 28.02 -19.45
N LYS A 535 -0.23 29.02 -20.34
CA LYS A 535 -1.49 29.63 -20.80
C LYS A 535 -2.33 28.70 -21.67
N ALA A 536 -1.70 27.83 -22.45
CA ALA A 536 -2.40 26.86 -23.29
C ALA A 536 -2.99 25.70 -22.48
N ALA A 537 -2.37 25.37 -21.34
CA ALA A 537 -2.77 24.27 -20.46
C ALA A 537 -3.69 24.69 -19.30
N SER A 538 -3.93 26.00 -19.10
CA SER A 538 -4.74 26.57 -18.01
C SER A 538 -6.24 26.56 -18.27
#